data_AF-A0A5A7ZPH8-F1
#
_entry.id   AF-A0A5A7ZPH8-F1
#
_cell.length_a   1.000
_cell.length_b   1.000
_cell.length_c   1.000
_cell.angle_alpha   90.00
_cell.angle_beta   90.00
_cell.angle_gamma   90.00
#
_symmetry.space_group_name_H-M   'P 1'
#
loop_
_entity.id
_entity.type
_entity.pdbx_description
1 polymer ?
#
loop_
_entity_poly.entity_id
_entity_poly.type
_entity_poly.pdbx_seq_one_letter_code
_entity_poly.pdbx_strand_id
1 'polypeptide(L)'
;MPRPDFASEERLIQQLDRESRDRTERVKAMLREEGRPELADQLDQKIKDIDSGVQGARSTWHSISDTQRRVLLLLAGGSQRQLARAGDVYSIRGSGTADDPAKLIRTGIRRPTVRALASRGLLEWTGGAFDPEAAAMLTEQARFVLKHGRPAPGEHFPGFRP
;
A
#
# COMPACT_ATOMS: atom_id res chain seq x y z
N MET A 1 8.30 -16.74 26.54
CA MET A 1 7.68 -15.66 25.73
C MET A 1 6.48 -15.13 26.49
N PRO A 2 6.51 -13.91 27.06
CA PRO A 2 5.31 -13.32 27.66
C PRO A 2 4.25 -13.12 26.58
N ARG A 3 2.99 -13.47 26.88
CA ARG A 3 1.85 -13.25 25.98
C ARG A 3 1.60 -11.74 25.87
N PRO A 4 1.35 -11.18 24.68
CA PRO A 4 0.92 -9.79 24.55
C PRO A 4 -0.38 -9.57 25.32
N ASP A 5 -0.44 -8.48 26.08
CA ASP A 5 -1.63 -8.04 26.80
C ASP A 5 -2.52 -7.22 25.87
N PHE A 6 -3.33 -7.94 25.10
CA PHE A 6 -4.23 -7.35 24.10
C PHE A 6 -5.21 -6.33 24.69
N ALA A 7 -5.57 -6.44 25.97
CA ALA A 7 -6.51 -5.55 26.62
C ALA A 7 -5.91 -4.16 26.88
N SER A 8 -4.61 -4.06 27.16
CA SER A 8 -3.94 -2.76 27.31
C SER A 8 -3.65 -2.11 25.95
N GLU A 9 -3.30 -2.90 24.94
CA GLU A 9 -3.14 -2.42 23.56
C GLU A 9 -4.45 -1.85 23.00
N GLU A 10 -5.58 -2.55 23.18
CA GLU A 10 -6.88 -2.10 22.69
C GLU A 10 -7.34 -0.81 23.39
N ARG A 11 -7.10 -0.68 24.70
CA ARG A 11 -7.40 0.56 25.44
C ARG A 11 -6.54 1.73 24.98
N LEU A 12 -5.26 1.48 24.69
CA LEU A 12 -4.35 2.51 24.18
C LEU A 12 -4.81 3.01 22.81
N ILE A 13 -5.22 2.11 21.93
CA ILE A 13 -5.76 2.47 20.61
C ILE A 13 -7.04 3.31 20.77
N GLN A 14 -7.97 2.87 21.61
CA GLN A 14 -9.20 3.64 21.88
C GLN A 14 -8.92 5.02 22.48
N GLN A 15 -7.90 5.16 23.33
CA GLN A 15 -7.49 6.43 23.89
C GLN A 15 -6.91 7.35 22.81
N LEU A 16 -6.01 6.84 21.96
CA LEU A 16 -5.44 7.60 20.85
C LEU A 16 -6.50 8.05 19.84
N ASP A 17 -7.50 7.22 19.57
CA ASP A 17 -8.63 7.58 18.71
C ASP A 17 -9.46 8.73 19.30
N ARG A 18 -9.72 8.70 20.61
CA ARG A 18 -10.43 9.79 21.30
C ARG A 18 -9.62 11.09 21.26
N GLU A 19 -8.33 11.02 21.59
CA GLU A 19 -7.47 12.20 21.54
C GLU A 19 -7.36 12.79 20.12
N SER A 20 -7.32 11.96 19.09
CA SER A 20 -7.29 12.39 17.70
C SER A 20 -8.58 13.11 17.29
N ARG A 21 -9.74 12.56 17.68
CA ARG A 21 -11.06 13.18 17.45
C ARG A 21 -11.18 14.51 18.19
N ASP A 22 -10.79 14.55 19.46
CA ASP A 22 -10.86 15.76 20.28
C ASP A 22 -9.97 16.86 19.71
N ARG A 23 -8.77 16.53 19.22
CA ARG A 23 -7.89 17.50 18.55
C ARG A 23 -8.52 18.03 17.26
N THR A 24 -9.10 17.15 16.46
CA THR A 24 -9.76 17.52 15.19
C THR A 24 -10.95 18.44 15.44
N GLU A 25 -11.79 18.13 16.43
CA GLU A 25 -12.94 18.96 16.79
C GLU A 25 -12.53 20.32 17.37
N ARG A 26 -11.45 20.38 18.15
CA ARG A 26 -10.89 21.67 18.61
C ARG A 26 -10.44 22.54 17.45
N VAL A 27 -9.73 21.96 16.47
CA VAL A 27 -9.30 22.71 15.27
C VAL A 27 -10.50 23.22 14.48
N LYS A 28 -11.56 22.41 14.32
CA LYS A 28 -12.79 22.85 13.67
C LYS A 28 -13.48 23.98 14.43
N ALA A 29 -13.51 23.91 15.76
CA ALA A 29 -14.10 24.96 16.59
C ALA A 29 -13.33 26.29 16.41
N MET A 30 -12.00 26.25 16.47
CA MET A 30 -11.15 27.42 16.21
C MET A 30 -11.38 28.02 14.82
N LEU A 31 -11.44 27.19 13.77
CA LEU A 31 -11.68 27.67 12.40
C LEU A 31 -13.05 28.34 12.24
N ARG A 32 -14.08 27.86 12.96
CA ARG A 32 -15.41 28.49 12.96
C ARG A 32 -15.42 29.79 13.76
N GLU A 33 -14.74 29.84 14.89
CA GLU A 33 -14.58 31.04 15.72
C GLU A 33 -13.82 32.16 14.98
N GLU A 34 -12.81 31.80 14.18
CA GLU A 34 -12.07 32.72 13.32
C GLU A 34 -12.85 33.14 12.05
N GLY A 35 -14.09 32.67 11.88
CA GLY A 35 -14.96 33.02 10.76
C GLY A 35 -14.56 32.36 9.44
N ARG A 36 -13.86 31.21 9.48
CA ARG A 36 -13.42 30.42 8.32
C ARG A 36 -14.09 29.04 8.23
N PRO A 37 -15.44 28.97 8.16
CA PRO A 37 -16.16 27.70 8.10
C PRO A 37 -15.79 26.87 6.87
N GLU A 38 -15.40 27.50 5.77
CA GLU A 38 -14.98 26.83 4.53
C GLU A 38 -13.73 25.95 4.71
N LEU A 39 -12.81 26.33 5.61
CA LEU A 39 -11.62 25.53 5.91
C LEU A 39 -11.96 24.32 6.78
N ALA A 40 -12.94 24.45 7.68
CA ALA A 40 -13.44 23.32 8.45
C ALA A 40 -14.11 22.27 7.53
N ASP A 41 -14.89 22.72 6.54
CA ASP A 41 -15.50 21.84 5.55
C ASP A 41 -14.45 21.16 4.65
N GLN A 42 -13.41 21.89 4.23
CA GLN A 42 -12.27 21.31 3.51
C GLN A 42 -11.51 20.27 4.34
N LEU A 43 -11.34 20.51 5.64
CA LEU A 43 -10.71 19.56 6.55
C LEU A 43 -11.55 18.28 6.67
N ASP A 44 -12.88 18.41 6.82
CA ASP A 44 -13.79 17.26 6.87
C ASP A 44 -13.79 16.46 5.57
N GLN A 45 -13.78 17.14 4.42
CA GLN A 45 -13.68 16.46 3.14
C GLN A 45 -12.36 15.71 3.01
N LYS A 46 -11.23 16.33 3.40
CA LYS A 46 -9.92 15.66 3.39
C LYS A 46 -9.86 14.45 4.30
N ILE A 47 -10.47 14.51 5.49
CA ILE A 47 -10.54 13.36 6.40
C ILE A 47 -11.33 12.22 5.76
N LYS A 48 -12.50 12.52 5.16
CA LYS A 48 -13.30 11.52 4.44
C LYS A 48 -12.55 10.93 3.24
N ASP A 49 -11.81 11.75 2.50
CA ASP A 49 -11.01 11.31 1.36
C ASP A 49 -9.85 10.39 1.81
N ILE A 50 -9.23 10.70 2.95
CA ILE A 50 -8.21 9.84 3.56
C ILE A 50 -8.83 8.52 4.02
N ASP A 51 -9.95 8.55 4.74
CA ASP A 51 -10.61 7.35 5.25
C ASP A 51 -11.10 6.46 4.12
N SER A 52 -11.74 7.04 3.10
CA SER A 52 -12.17 6.31 1.90
C SER A 52 -10.99 5.77 1.10
N GLY A 53 -9.89 6.53 1.00
CA GLY A 53 -8.64 6.09 0.39
C GLY A 53 -8.04 4.88 1.13
N VAL A 54 -7.95 4.94 2.46
CA VAL A 54 -7.44 3.83 3.29
C VAL A 54 -8.36 2.61 3.21
N GLN A 55 -9.69 2.79 3.25
CA GLN A 55 -10.64 1.70 3.05
C GLN A 55 -10.50 1.07 1.66
N GLY A 56 -10.36 1.89 0.62
CA GLY A 56 -10.09 1.44 -0.75
C GLY A 56 -8.78 0.64 -0.83
N ALA A 57 -7.74 1.08 -0.14
CA ALA A 57 -6.47 0.39 -0.06
C ALA A 57 -6.57 -0.98 0.64
N ARG A 58 -7.30 -1.05 1.76
CA ARG A 58 -7.58 -2.31 2.48
C ARG A 58 -8.38 -3.26 1.61
N SER A 59 -9.46 -2.80 1.01
CA SER A 59 -10.26 -3.59 0.06
C SER A 59 -9.40 -4.14 -1.08
N THR A 60 -8.56 -3.28 -1.67
CA THR A 60 -7.64 -3.69 -2.75
C THR A 60 -6.67 -4.77 -2.27
N TRP A 61 -6.04 -4.59 -1.11
CA TRP A 61 -5.13 -5.58 -0.52
C TRP A 61 -5.82 -6.93 -0.25
N HIS A 62 -7.05 -6.91 0.23
CA HIS A 62 -7.83 -8.12 0.48
C HIS A 62 -8.32 -8.80 -0.80
N SER A 63 -8.55 -8.04 -1.88
CA SER A 63 -9.02 -8.56 -3.17
C SER A 63 -7.95 -9.25 -4.03
N ILE A 64 -6.66 -9.04 -3.73
CA ILE A 64 -5.54 -9.64 -4.47
C ILE A 64 -5.08 -10.95 -3.81
N SER A 65 -4.60 -11.89 -4.64
CA SER A 65 -4.13 -13.20 -4.16
C SER A 65 -2.82 -13.11 -3.38
N ASP A 66 -2.51 -14.12 -2.58
CA ASP A 66 -1.25 -14.18 -1.82
C ASP A 66 -0.01 -14.14 -2.74
N THR A 67 -0.12 -14.73 -3.93
CA THR A 67 0.96 -14.65 -4.92
C THR A 67 1.18 -13.22 -5.38
N GLN A 68 0.11 -12.47 -5.62
CA GLN A 68 0.17 -11.05 -6.00
C GLN A 68 0.74 -10.20 -4.86
N ARG A 69 0.28 -10.41 -3.62
CA ARG A 69 0.82 -9.74 -2.41
C ARG A 69 2.32 -9.96 -2.27
N ARG A 70 2.78 -11.21 -2.45
CA ARG A 70 4.22 -11.55 -2.39
C ARG A 70 5.03 -10.81 -3.46
N VAL A 71 4.50 -10.66 -4.67
CA VAL A 71 5.16 -9.88 -5.74
C VAL A 71 5.29 -8.41 -5.34
N LEU A 72 4.21 -7.79 -4.86
CA LEU A 72 4.24 -6.39 -4.42
C LEU A 72 5.23 -6.18 -3.27
N LEU A 73 5.24 -7.08 -2.29
CA LEU A 73 6.19 -7.05 -1.16
C LEU A 73 7.65 -7.11 -1.61
N LEU A 74 7.95 -7.96 -2.59
CA LEU A 74 9.31 -8.09 -3.11
C LEU A 74 9.75 -6.85 -3.88
N LEU A 75 8.85 -6.21 -4.61
CA LEU A 75 9.14 -4.93 -5.28
C LEU A 75 9.30 -3.78 -4.27
N ALA A 76 8.52 -3.79 -3.18
CA ALA A 76 8.59 -2.76 -2.14
C ALA A 76 9.91 -2.73 -1.37
N GLY A 77 10.67 -3.84 -1.37
CA GLY A 77 11.93 -3.96 -0.63
C GLY A 77 13.11 -3.16 -1.21
N GLY A 78 12.90 -2.34 -2.26
CA GLY A 78 13.93 -1.44 -2.78
C GLY A 78 13.35 -0.40 -3.73
N SER A 79 13.82 0.84 -3.62
CA SER A 79 13.30 2.01 -4.36
C SER A 79 13.39 1.91 -5.88
N GLN A 80 14.27 1.05 -6.41
CA GLN A 80 14.51 0.87 -7.84
C GLN A 80 14.28 -0.57 -8.32
N ARG A 81 13.49 -1.36 -7.60
CA ARG A 81 13.16 -2.72 -8.05
C ARG A 81 12.11 -2.67 -9.16
N GLN A 82 12.34 -3.45 -10.21
CA GLN A 82 11.39 -3.60 -11.31
C GLN A 82 11.23 -5.07 -11.69
N LEU A 83 10.06 -5.40 -12.24
CA LEU A 83 9.87 -6.65 -12.96
C LEU A 83 10.43 -6.48 -14.37
N ALA A 84 11.24 -7.42 -14.80
CA ALA A 84 11.72 -7.50 -16.18
C ALA A 84 11.29 -8.85 -16.77
N ARG A 85 10.75 -8.81 -17.98
CA ARG A 85 10.33 -10.02 -18.70
C ARG A 85 11.56 -10.82 -19.13
N ALA A 86 11.52 -12.13 -18.91
CA ALA A 86 12.53 -13.10 -19.31
C ALA A 86 11.81 -14.33 -19.87
N GLY A 87 11.54 -14.32 -21.18
CA GLY A 87 10.66 -15.30 -21.82
C GLY A 87 9.22 -15.16 -21.35
N ASP A 88 8.60 -16.28 -20.94
CA ASP A 88 7.20 -16.34 -20.50
C ASP A 88 6.96 -15.91 -19.04
N VAL A 89 8.05 -15.62 -18.31
CA VAL A 89 8.01 -15.23 -16.90
C VAL A 89 8.66 -13.87 -16.70
N TYR A 90 8.38 -13.29 -15.54
CA TYR A 90 9.03 -12.09 -15.05
C TYR A 90 9.99 -12.44 -13.92
N SER A 91 11.06 -11.66 -13.86
CA SER A 91 12.04 -11.69 -12.79
C SER A 91 12.14 -10.32 -12.15
N ILE A 92 12.31 -10.28 -10.83
CA ILE A 92 12.57 -9.03 -10.12
C ILE A 92 14.06 -8.72 -10.24
N ARG A 93 14.37 -7.56 -10.82
CA ARG A 93 15.71 -7.00 -10.89
C ARG A 93 15.83 -5.89 -9.84
N GLY A 94 16.88 -5.95 -9.03
CA GLY A 94 17.28 -4.82 -8.19
C GLY A 94 18.10 -3.80 -9.00
N SER A 95 18.20 -2.57 -8.50
CA SER A 95 19.24 -1.65 -8.96
C SER A 95 20.58 -2.15 -8.47
N GLY A 96 21.37 -2.71 -9.38
CA GLY A 96 22.80 -2.78 -9.20
C GLY A 96 23.43 -1.45 -9.63
N THR A 97 24.49 -1.03 -8.97
CA THR A 97 25.39 0.00 -9.51
C THR A 97 26.10 -0.54 -10.76
N ALA A 98 26.76 0.31 -11.54
CA ALA A 98 27.45 -0.10 -12.78
C ALA A 98 28.45 -1.26 -12.61
N ASP A 99 28.92 -1.51 -11.37
CA ASP A 99 29.84 -2.59 -11.01
C ASP A 99 29.16 -3.89 -10.50
N ASP A 100 27.83 -3.92 -10.35
CA ASP A 100 27.08 -5.11 -9.94
C ASP A 100 25.89 -5.29 -10.89
N PRO A 101 25.95 -6.19 -11.89
CA PRO A 101 24.86 -6.34 -12.85
C PRO A 101 23.58 -6.73 -12.14
N ALA A 102 22.53 -5.90 -12.29
CA ALA A 102 21.18 -6.02 -11.74
C ALA A 102 20.89 -7.37 -11.07
N LYS A 103 21.16 -7.46 -9.75
CA LYS A 103 21.01 -8.71 -9.01
C LYS A 103 19.59 -9.25 -9.18
N LEU A 104 19.50 -10.48 -9.68
CA LEU A 104 18.24 -11.17 -9.84
C LEU A 104 17.74 -11.58 -8.44
N ILE A 105 16.64 -10.96 -8.00
CA ILE A 105 16.09 -11.17 -6.66
C ILE A 105 15.14 -12.37 -6.65
N ARG A 106 14.40 -12.57 -7.75
CA ARG A 106 13.45 -13.67 -7.90
C ARG A 106 13.14 -13.94 -9.37
N THR A 107 12.98 -15.21 -9.73
CA THR A 107 12.53 -15.69 -11.05
C THR A 107 11.12 -16.29 -10.98
N GLY A 108 10.51 -16.48 -12.15
CA GLY A 108 9.34 -17.35 -12.31
C GLY A 108 7.99 -16.71 -11.96
N ILE A 109 7.90 -15.37 -11.96
CA ILE A 109 6.60 -14.69 -11.77
C ILE A 109 5.81 -14.82 -13.07
N ARG A 110 4.67 -15.51 -13.02
CA ARG A 110 3.86 -15.78 -14.21
C ARG A 110 3.30 -14.48 -14.81
N ARG A 111 3.33 -14.36 -16.14
CA ARG A 111 2.79 -13.21 -16.89
C ARG A 111 1.34 -12.83 -16.53
N PRO A 112 0.40 -13.77 -16.35
CA PRO A 112 -0.96 -13.44 -15.90
C PRO A 112 -1.01 -12.72 -14.54
N THR A 113 -0.10 -13.06 -13.62
CA THR A 113 -0.02 -12.39 -12.30
C THR A 113 0.35 -10.93 -12.46
N VAL A 114 1.34 -10.62 -13.30
CA VAL A 114 1.81 -9.25 -13.57
C VAL A 114 0.71 -8.45 -14.27
N ARG A 115 0.08 -9.03 -15.31
CA ARG A 115 -1.05 -8.40 -16.00
C ARG A 115 -2.22 -8.10 -15.08
N ALA A 116 -2.58 -9.03 -14.19
CA ALA A 116 -3.67 -8.84 -13.24
C ALA A 116 -3.38 -7.78 -12.17
N LEU A 117 -2.11 -7.53 -11.85
CA LEU A 117 -1.68 -6.42 -10.99
C LEU A 117 -1.70 -5.09 -11.76
N ALA A 118 -1.22 -5.08 -13.01
CA ALA A 118 -1.24 -3.91 -13.88
C ALA A 118 -2.67 -3.45 -14.19
N SER A 119 -3.59 -4.38 -14.46
CA SER A 119 -5.00 -4.06 -14.72
C SER A 119 -5.73 -3.45 -13.52
N ARG A 120 -5.16 -3.58 -12.31
CA ARG A 120 -5.64 -2.97 -11.07
C ARG A 120 -4.95 -1.64 -10.75
N GLY A 121 -4.11 -1.13 -11.65
CA GLY A 121 -3.32 0.08 -11.42
C GLY A 121 -2.22 -0.09 -10.37
N LEU A 122 -1.89 -1.32 -9.97
CA LEU A 122 -0.87 -1.59 -8.96
C LEU A 122 0.53 -1.72 -9.57
N LEU A 123 0.60 -1.98 -10.86
CA LEU A 123 1.83 -1.94 -11.62
C LEU A 123 1.63 -1.05 -12.85
N GLU A 124 2.67 -0.33 -13.20
CA GLU A 124 2.75 0.42 -14.45
C GLU A 124 3.77 -0.25 -15.35
N TRP A 125 3.45 -0.32 -16.64
CA TRP A 125 4.34 -0.85 -17.67
C TRP A 125 5.40 0.19 -18.01
N THR A 126 6.66 -0.21 -17.91
CA THR A 126 7.84 0.64 -18.17
C THR A 126 8.68 0.11 -19.33
N GLY A 127 8.11 -0.78 -20.16
CA GLY A 127 8.75 -1.27 -21.37
C GLY A 127 8.86 -0.21 -22.47
N GLY A 128 9.56 -0.57 -23.55
CA GLY A 128 9.75 0.31 -24.71
C GLY A 128 8.58 0.28 -25.69
N ALA A 129 8.60 1.15 -26.69
CA ALA A 129 7.56 1.25 -27.72
C ALA A 129 7.28 -0.08 -28.47
N PHE A 130 8.31 -0.92 -28.63
CA PHE A 130 8.21 -2.21 -29.32
C PHE A 130 7.83 -3.38 -28.40
N ASP A 131 7.91 -3.18 -27.08
CA ASP A 131 7.53 -4.18 -26.09
C ASP A 131 7.14 -3.48 -24.78
N PRO A 132 5.90 -2.97 -24.68
CA PRO A 132 5.46 -2.22 -23.50
C PRO A 132 5.45 -3.10 -22.24
N GLU A 133 5.23 -4.41 -22.41
CA GLU A 133 5.27 -5.39 -21.33
C GLU A 133 6.70 -5.86 -20.96
N ALA A 134 7.76 -5.29 -21.54
CA ALA A 134 9.13 -5.70 -21.25
C ALA A 134 9.49 -5.53 -19.76
N ALA A 135 8.93 -4.51 -19.11
CA ALA A 135 9.18 -4.21 -17.71
C ALA A 135 7.95 -3.62 -17.01
N ALA A 136 7.88 -3.78 -15.70
CA ALA A 136 6.82 -3.18 -14.88
C ALA A 136 7.33 -2.73 -13.50
N MET A 137 6.79 -1.64 -12.98
CA MET A 137 7.17 -1.04 -11.70
C MET A 137 5.96 -0.78 -10.81
N LEU A 138 6.19 -0.60 -9.50
CA LEU A 138 5.13 -0.21 -8.56
C LEU A 138 4.66 1.21 -8.84
N THR A 139 3.34 1.37 -8.92
CA THR A 139 2.68 2.69 -8.92
C THR A 139 2.64 3.30 -7.51
N GLU A 140 2.32 4.58 -7.44
CA GLU A 140 1.99 5.25 -6.17
C GLU A 140 0.78 4.59 -5.48
N GLN A 141 -0.22 4.16 -6.25
CA GLN A 141 -1.37 3.43 -5.71
C GLN A 141 -0.93 2.12 -5.04
N ALA A 142 -0.03 1.36 -5.65
CA ALA A 142 0.48 0.15 -5.02
C ALA A 142 1.31 0.43 -3.76
N ARG A 143 2.10 1.50 -3.75
CA ARG A 143 2.84 1.93 -2.55
C ARG A 143 1.87 2.31 -1.43
N PHE A 144 0.81 3.04 -1.75
CA PHE A 144 -0.24 3.39 -0.81
C PHE A 144 -0.97 2.14 -0.27
N VAL A 145 -1.34 1.20 -1.14
CA VAL A 145 -1.94 -0.10 -0.77
C VAL A 145 -0.99 -0.92 0.11
N LEU A 146 0.30 -0.95 -0.20
CA LEU A 146 1.30 -1.66 0.60
C LEU A 146 1.47 -1.04 1.99
N LYS A 147 1.31 0.28 2.12
CA LYS A 147 1.48 1.02 3.38
C LYS A 147 0.23 0.97 4.25
N HIS A 148 -0.96 1.13 3.66
CA HIS A 148 -2.22 1.34 4.39
C HIS A 148 -3.23 0.20 4.25
N GLY A 149 -3.06 -0.67 3.24
CA GLY A 149 -3.98 -1.77 2.99
C GLY A 149 -3.74 -3.01 3.84
N ARG A 150 -2.60 -3.10 4.54
CA ARG A 150 -2.31 -4.23 5.42
C ARG A 150 -3.04 -4.07 6.75
N PRO A 151 -3.63 -5.15 7.31
CA PRO A 151 -4.05 -5.15 8.70
C PRO A 151 -2.87 -4.77 9.61
N ALA A 152 -3.16 -4.06 10.70
CA ALA A 152 -2.17 -3.91 11.77
C ALA A 152 -1.75 -5.32 12.27
N PRO A 153 -0.51 -5.50 12.78
CA PRO A 153 -0.13 -6.77 13.39
C PRO A 153 -1.15 -7.11 14.50
N GLY A 154 -1.95 -8.17 14.31
CA GLY A 154 -3.00 -8.59 15.25
C GLY A 154 -4.45 -8.35 14.79
N GLU A 155 -4.70 -7.58 13.72
CA GLU A 155 -6.05 -7.45 13.15
C GLU A 155 -6.41 -8.70 12.33
N HIS A 156 -7.28 -9.54 12.88
CA HIS A 156 -7.92 -10.63 12.14
C HIS A 156 -9.15 -10.10 11.38
N PHE A 157 -9.05 -10.12 10.04
CA PHE A 157 -10.23 -10.04 9.18
C PHE A 157 -10.89 -11.43 9.11
N PRO A 158 -12.23 -11.53 9.21
CA PRO A 158 -12.92 -12.80 9.00
C PRO A 158 -12.61 -13.30 7.58
N GLY A 159 -11.88 -14.42 7.48
CA GLY A 159 -11.48 -15.06 6.21
C GLY A 159 -9.99 -15.29 6.00
N PHE A 160 -9.10 -14.94 6.93
CA PHE A 160 -7.66 -15.21 6.82
C PHE A 160 -7.15 -16.12 7.95
N ARG A 161 -6.53 -17.26 7.60
CA ARG A 161 -5.65 -18.04 8.48
C ARG A 161 -4.21 -17.91 7.98
N PRO A 162 -3.22 -17.80 8.89
CA PRO A 162 -1.80 -17.67 8.54
C PRO A 162 -1.28 -18.87 7.73
#